data_AF-A0A645EAL6-F1
#
_entry.id   AF-A0A645EAL6-F1
#
_cell.length_a   1.000
_cell.length_b   1.000
_cell.length_c   1.000
_cell.angle_alpha   90.00
_cell.angle_beta   90.00
_cell.angle_gamma   90.00
#
_symmetry.space_group_name_H-M   'P 1'
#
loop_
_entity.id
_entity.type
_entity.pdbx_description
1 polymer ?
#
loop_
_entity_poly.entity_id
_entity_poly.type
_entity_poly.pdbx_seq_one_letter_code
_entity_poly.pdbx_strand_id
1 'polypeptide(L)'
;MLQHRLDRLELEVANQDMIEVKVWTYTAPPTLDWGINCQCIYSFYGNGDIILRIKGEPRGDYPGIIPRIGLQIELYKDFQEVIWYGRGPGECYSDSKSANLFGIYRAMVDELYTPYIKPQENGNRTDVYWVSISDLRGTGFLVKGSEKFNFSAHHYKVEDFEKAKHTCDLIKKDNVILNIDYKQNGLGSNSCGPRPLPQHTLALSKFEFELLITPYSTTNISPSRLGKKMLCYL
;
A
#
# COMPACT_ATOMS: atom_id res chain seq x y z
N MET A 1 -1.90 -10.08 15.46
CA MET A 1 -2.30 -9.94 14.04
C MET A 1 -3.81 -9.72 13.98
N LEU A 2 -4.27 -8.77 13.17
CA LEU A 2 -5.71 -8.56 12.94
C LEU A 2 -6.27 -9.74 12.14
N GLN A 3 -7.52 -10.10 12.43
CA GLN A 3 -8.29 -11.10 11.69
C GLN A 3 -9.36 -10.40 10.86
N HIS A 4 -9.58 -10.91 9.65
CA HIS A 4 -10.60 -10.41 8.74
C HIS A 4 -11.75 -11.41 8.69
N ARG A 5 -12.95 -10.96 9.04
CA ARG A 5 -14.20 -11.71 8.86
C ARG A 5 -14.98 -11.11 7.70
N LEU A 6 -15.36 -11.92 6.72
CA LEU A 6 -16.28 -11.51 5.67
C LEU A 6 -17.70 -11.49 6.23
N ASP A 7 -18.35 -10.34 6.20
CA ASP A 7 -19.73 -10.18 6.69
C ASP A 7 -20.75 -10.26 5.55
N ARG A 8 -20.43 -9.64 4.40
CA ARG A 8 -21.33 -9.58 3.24
C ARG A 8 -20.53 -9.41 1.96
N LEU A 9 -21.03 -9.97 0.88
CA LEU A 9 -20.58 -9.72 -0.48
C LEU A 9 -21.79 -9.49 -1.38
N GLU A 10 -21.72 -8.47 -2.21
CA GLU A 10 -22.72 -8.18 -3.24
C GLU A 10 -22.03 -7.97 -4.58
N LEU A 11 -22.67 -8.44 -5.65
CA LEU A 11 -22.24 -8.21 -7.02
C LEU A 11 -23.41 -7.57 -7.77
N GLU A 12 -23.12 -6.48 -8.46
CA GLU A 12 -24.07 -5.73 -9.25
C GLU A 12 -23.47 -5.47 -10.64
N VAL A 13 -24.22 -5.82 -11.69
CA VAL A 13 -23.86 -5.44 -13.05
C VAL A 13 -24.42 -4.03 -13.26
N ALA A 14 -23.57 -3.02 -13.09
CA ALA A 14 -24.01 -1.63 -13.15
C ALA A 14 -24.40 -1.21 -14.58
N ASN A 15 -23.65 -1.67 -15.59
CA ASN A 15 -23.96 -1.51 -17.02
C ASN A 15 -23.20 -2.55 -17.87
N GLN A 16 -23.28 -2.46 -19.20
CA GLN A 16 -22.65 -3.41 -20.13
C GLN A 16 -21.11 -3.48 -20.00
N ASP A 17 -20.47 -2.42 -19.52
CA ASP A 17 -19.00 -2.27 -19.51
C ASP A 17 -18.42 -2.21 -18.09
N MET A 18 -19.25 -2.34 -17.05
CA MET A 18 -18.81 -2.22 -15.66
C MET A 18 -19.56 -3.16 -14.70
N ILE A 19 -18.78 -3.93 -13.93
CA ILE A 19 -19.26 -4.78 -12.84
C ILE A 19 -18.79 -4.17 -11.51
N GLU A 20 -19.70 -4.03 -10.56
CA GLU A 20 -19.38 -3.59 -9.21
C GLU A 20 -19.47 -4.76 -8.22
N VAL A 21 -18.44 -4.92 -7.40
CA VAL A 21 -18.40 -5.90 -6.30
C VAL A 21 -18.19 -5.14 -4.99
N LYS A 22 -19.17 -5.23 -4.09
CA LYS A 22 -19.11 -4.63 -2.76
C LYS A 22 -18.82 -5.73 -1.72
N VAL A 23 -17.80 -5.54 -0.91
CA VAL A 23 -17.35 -6.49 0.11
C VAL A 23 -17.34 -5.78 1.46
N TRP A 24 -18.09 -6.31 2.43
CA TRP A 24 -18.09 -5.83 3.81
C TRP A 24 -17.33 -6.82 4.67
N THR A 25 -16.36 -6.31 5.43
CA THR A 25 -15.56 -7.11 6.35
C THR A 25 -15.47 -6.46 7.70
N TYR A 26 -15.38 -7.25 8.76
CA TYR A 26 -14.97 -6.79 10.07
C TYR A 26 -13.52 -7.19 10.32
N THR A 27 -12.66 -6.20 10.58
CA THR A 27 -11.23 -6.42 10.87
C THR A 27 -10.96 -6.12 12.34
N ALA A 28 -10.54 -7.12 13.11
CA ALA A 28 -10.34 -6.97 14.55
C ALA A 28 -9.20 -7.84 15.08
N PRO A 29 -8.52 -7.44 16.17
CA PRO A 29 -7.66 -8.33 16.93
C PRO A 29 -8.48 -9.48 17.56
N PRO A 30 -7.89 -10.66 17.81
CA PRO A 30 -8.64 -11.82 18.31
C PRO A 30 -9.21 -11.68 19.73
N THR A 31 -8.61 -10.82 20.57
CA THR A 31 -8.88 -10.78 22.01
C THR A 31 -9.13 -9.37 22.56
N LEU A 32 -9.29 -8.35 21.72
CA LEU A 32 -9.58 -6.98 22.17
C LEU A 32 -10.95 -6.54 21.66
N ASP A 33 -11.64 -5.72 22.45
CA ASP A 33 -12.99 -5.24 22.15
C ASP A 33 -12.97 -3.99 21.26
N TRP A 34 -12.33 -4.12 20.11
CA TRP A 34 -12.35 -3.12 19.06
C TRP A 34 -12.14 -3.74 17.69
N GLY A 35 -12.49 -3.00 16.64
CA GLY A 35 -12.27 -3.42 15.28
C GLY A 35 -12.64 -2.33 14.30
N ILE A 36 -12.63 -2.67 13.01
CA ILE A 36 -12.92 -1.75 11.92
C ILE A 36 -13.91 -2.45 11.00
N ASN A 37 -15.09 -1.84 10.83
CA ASN A 37 -15.99 -2.20 9.75
C ASN A 37 -15.41 -1.62 8.46
N CYS A 38 -15.06 -2.47 7.51
CA CYS A 38 -14.54 -2.06 6.22
C CYS A 38 -15.54 -2.37 5.12
N GLN A 39 -15.67 -1.47 4.16
CA GLN A 39 -16.35 -1.70 2.90
C GLN A 39 -15.35 -1.48 1.76
N CYS A 40 -15.09 -2.51 0.97
CA CYS A 40 -14.29 -2.45 -0.25
C CYS A 40 -15.24 -2.53 -1.45
N ILE A 41 -15.20 -1.53 -2.33
CA ILE A 41 -16.02 -1.46 -3.54
C ILE A 41 -15.06 -1.54 -4.72
N TYR A 42 -15.18 -2.63 -5.49
CA TYR A 42 -14.40 -2.88 -6.69
C TYR A 42 -15.28 -2.59 -7.90
N SER A 43 -14.89 -1.66 -8.75
CA SER A 43 -15.54 -1.38 -10.04
C SER A 43 -14.61 -1.85 -11.16
N PHE A 44 -14.98 -2.95 -11.82
CA PHE A 44 -14.23 -3.57 -12.91
C PHE A 44 -14.74 -3.06 -14.24
N TYR A 45 -13.86 -2.51 -15.06
CA TYR A 45 -14.20 -1.98 -16.39
C TYR A 45 -13.77 -2.92 -17.52
N GLY A 46 -14.45 -2.88 -18.66
CA GLY A 46 -14.16 -3.73 -19.82
C GLY A 46 -12.77 -3.55 -20.44
N ASN A 47 -12.07 -2.46 -20.13
CA ASN A 47 -10.68 -2.22 -20.54
C ASN A 47 -9.63 -2.83 -19.57
N GLY A 48 -10.08 -3.48 -18.49
CA GLY A 48 -9.24 -4.07 -17.45
C GLY A 48 -8.91 -3.13 -16.28
N ASP A 49 -9.34 -1.87 -16.31
CA ASP A 49 -9.18 -0.98 -15.16
C ASP A 49 -10.04 -1.45 -13.98
N ILE A 50 -9.51 -1.28 -12.78
CA ILE A 50 -10.21 -1.55 -11.52
C ILE A 50 -10.13 -0.30 -10.66
N ILE A 51 -11.29 0.25 -10.29
CA ILE A 51 -11.36 1.26 -9.24
C ILE A 51 -11.69 0.54 -7.94
N LEU A 52 -10.85 0.71 -6.93
CA LEU A 52 -11.01 0.18 -5.59
C LEU A 52 -11.20 1.32 -4.60
N ARG A 53 -12.42 1.45 -4.09
CA ARG A 53 -12.77 2.39 -3.02
C ARG A 53 -12.87 1.64 -1.70
N ILE A 54 -12.13 2.10 -0.70
CA ILE A 54 -12.08 1.46 0.63
C ILE A 54 -12.57 2.47 1.66
N LYS A 55 -13.56 2.07 2.45
CA LYS A 55 -14.09 2.81 3.59
C LYS A 55 -13.85 2.03 4.87
N GLY A 56 -13.45 2.69 5.94
CA GLY A 56 -13.29 2.09 7.26
C GLY A 56 -13.92 2.91 8.36
N GLU A 57 -14.65 2.24 9.25
CA GLU A 57 -15.26 2.82 10.44
C GLU A 57 -14.83 2.04 11.69
N PRO A 58 -13.98 2.62 12.55
CA PRO A 58 -13.59 2.03 13.83
C PRO A 58 -14.78 1.83 14.77
N ARG A 59 -14.76 0.74 15.54
CA ARG A 59 -15.78 0.36 16.55
C ARG A 59 -15.08 -0.12 17.82
N GLY A 60 -15.73 0.07 18.97
CA GLY A 60 -15.23 -0.36 20.27
C GLY A 60 -14.14 0.55 20.85
N ASP A 61 -13.35 0.03 21.78
CA ASP A 61 -12.26 0.73 22.46
C ASP A 61 -10.95 0.62 21.65
N TYR A 62 -10.92 1.29 20.50
CA TYR A 62 -9.80 1.22 19.56
C TYR A 62 -8.62 2.09 19.99
N PRO A 63 -7.38 1.70 19.64
CA PRO A 63 -6.20 2.51 19.96
C PRO A 63 -6.27 3.85 19.24
N GLY A 64 -5.90 4.92 19.95
CA GLY A 64 -5.89 6.27 19.37
C GLY A 64 -4.91 6.44 18.21
N ILE A 65 -3.84 5.62 18.14
CA ILE A 65 -2.78 5.68 17.11
C ILE A 65 -2.60 4.29 16.51
N ILE A 66 -2.44 4.21 15.19
CA ILE A 66 -2.15 2.95 14.47
C ILE A 66 -0.95 3.10 13.53
N PRO A 67 -0.24 2.01 13.21
CA PRO A 67 0.97 2.08 12.39
C PRO A 67 0.67 2.51 10.94
N ARG A 68 -0.40 1.98 10.33
CA ARG A 68 -0.77 2.27 8.93
C ARG A 68 -2.22 1.92 8.62
N ILE A 69 -2.75 2.55 7.57
CA ILE A 69 -4.00 2.20 6.88
C ILE A 69 -3.65 2.01 5.41
N GLY A 70 -3.93 0.83 4.86
CA GLY A 70 -3.53 0.49 3.50
C GLY A 70 -4.06 -0.85 3.02
N LEU A 71 -3.66 -1.19 1.80
CA LEU A 71 -3.87 -2.49 1.16
C LEU A 71 -2.53 -3.22 1.08
N GLN A 72 -2.53 -4.50 1.41
CA GLN A 72 -1.40 -5.40 1.14
C GLN A 72 -1.76 -6.34 0.00
N ILE A 73 -0.88 -6.47 -0.98
CA ILE A 73 -1.02 -7.33 -2.14
C ILE A 73 0.18 -8.28 -2.16
N GLU A 74 -0.09 -9.59 -2.16
CA GLU A 74 0.93 -10.62 -2.34
C GLU A 74 1.01 -11.01 -3.82
N LEU A 75 2.16 -10.75 -4.43
CA LEU A 75 2.41 -10.90 -5.86
C LEU A 75 3.34 -12.08 -6.13
N TYR A 76 3.17 -12.69 -7.31
CA TYR A 76 4.05 -13.75 -7.77
C TYR A 76 5.49 -13.23 -7.93
N LYS A 77 6.47 -14.12 -7.73
CA LYS A 77 7.90 -13.80 -7.68
C LYS A 77 8.45 -13.03 -8.89
N ASP A 78 7.82 -13.15 -10.05
CA ASP A 78 8.32 -12.53 -11.28
C ASP A 78 8.14 -11.00 -11.27
N PHE A 79 7.25 -10.45 -10.45
CA PHE A 79 6.98 -9.01 -10.34
C PHE A 79 8.08 -8.28 -9.58
N GLN A 80 9.20 -7.99 -10.27
CA GLN A 80 10.42 -7.49 -9.66
C GLN A 80 10.72 -6.02 -9.94
N GLU A 81 10.23 -5.47 -11.04
CA GLU A 81 10.57 -4.11 -11.46
C GLU A 81 9.54 -3.10 -10.94
N VAL A 82 9.99 -2.13 -10.16
CA VAL A 82 9.14 -1.06 -9.60
C VAL A 82 9.54 0.29 -10.19
N ILE A 83 8.54 1.03 -10.68
CA ILE A 83 8.70 2.41 -11.16
C ILE A 83 7.62 3.26 -10.48
N TRP A 84 7.96 4.43 -9.95
CA TRP A 84 6.98 5.28 -9.27
C TRP A 84 7.20 6.76 -9.55
N TYR A 85 6.14 7.54 -9.43
CA TYR A 85 6.20 9.00 -9.36
C TYR A 85 5.79 9.48 -7.97
N GLY A 86 6.76 10.06 -7.26
CA GLY A 86 6.60 10.49 -5.88
C GLY A 86 7.94 10.91 -5.31
N ARG A 87 8.12 10.79 -3.99
CA ARG A 87 9.41 11.05 -3.36
C ARG A 87 10.39 9.89 -3.54
N GLY A 88 11.66 10.21 -3.76
CA GLY A 88 12.73 9.22 -3.87
C GLY A 88 14.14 9.85 -3.94
N PRO A 89 15.18 9.05 -4.24
CA PRO A 89 15.12 7.60 -4.51
C PRO A 89 15.03 6.73 -3.24
N GLY A 90 15.53 7.23 -2.10
CA GLY A 90 15.57 6.49 -0.84
C GLY A 90 14.21 6.33 -0.16
N GLU A 91 14.21 5.60 0.95
CA GLU A 91 13.03 5.53 1.82
C GLU A 91 12.73 6.88 2.47
N CYS A 92 11.47 7.09 2.85
CA CYS A 92 11.03 8.26 3.61
C CYS A 92 9.73 7.99 4.37
N TYR A 93 9.46 8.84 5.35
CA TYR A 93 8.29 8.80 6.23
C TYR A 93 7.69 10.19 6.41
N SER A 94 6.50 10.30 6.99
CA SER A 94 5.77 11.57 7.07
C SER A 94 6.55 12.69 7.75
N ASP A 95 7.41 12.35 8.73
CA ASP A 95 8.31 13.21 9.49
C ASP A 95 9.79 13.14 9.07
N SER A 96 10.12 12.33 8.05
CA SER A 96 11.48 12.18 7.52
C SER A 96 11.45 11.99 6.00
N LYS A 97 11.24 13.09 5.26
CA LYS A 97 11.09 13.06 3.78
C LYS A 97 11.70 14.22 3.00
N SER A 98 12.27 15.22 3.68
CA SER A 98 12.76 16.44 3.02
C SER A 98 13.95 16.20 2.08
N ALA A 99 14.73 15.13 2.30
CA ALA A 99 15.83 14.75 1.43
C ALA A 99 15.37 14.06 0.13
N ASN A 100 14.11 13.60 0.07
CA ASN A 100 13.57 12.83 -1.04
C ASN A 100 12.79 13.78 -1.96
N LEU A 101 13.35 14.05 -3.14
CA LEU A 101 12.76 14.94 -4.13
C LEU A 101 11.61 14.26 -4.88
N PHE A 102 10.74 15.06 -5.49
CA PHE A 102 9.74 14.54 -6.40
C PHE A 102 10.37 14.19 -7.75
N GLY A 103 10.08 12.99 -8.25
CA GLY A 103 10.62 12.50 -9.52
C GLY A 103 10.03 11.16 -9.91
N ILE A 104 10.39 10.70 -11.10
CA ILE A 104 10.13 9.32 -11.53
C ILE A 104 11.38 8.51 -11.21
N TYR A 105 11.22 7.49 -10.37
CA TYR A 105 12.29 6.61 -9.93
C TYR A 105 12.01 5.17 -10.35
N ARG A 106 13.06 4.36 -10.44
CA ARG A 106 13.02 2.94 -10.78
C ARG A 106 13.94 2.17 -9.83
N ALA A 107 13.50 1.00 -9.40
CA ALA A 107 14.27 0.08 -8.58
C ALA A 107 13.71 -1.34 -8.76
N MET A 108 14.56 -2.34 -8.57
CA MET A 108 14.12 -3.72 -8.31
C MET A 108 13.61 -3.84 -6.87
N VAL A 109 12.75 -4.81 -6.59
CA VAL A 109 12.22 -5.04 -5.23
C VAL A 109 13.34 -5.18 -4.19
N ASP A 110 14.44 -5.86 -4.54
CA ASP A 110 15.61 -6.00 -3.65
C ASP A 110 16.30 -4.67 -3.33
N GLU A 111 16.27 -3.70 -4.24
CA GLU A 111 16.89 -2.37 -4.06
C GLU A 111 16.04 -1.44 -3.18
N LEU A 112 14.78 -1.82 -2.90
CA LEU A 112 13.88 -1.04 -2.03
C LEU A 112 14.07 -1.33 -0.54
N TYR A 113 14.80 -2.40 -0.20
CA TYR A 113 15.09 -2.83 1.16
C TYR A 113 16.21 -2.01 1.81
N THR A 114 16.00 -1.56 3.04
CA THR A 114 17.03 -0.90 3.86
C THR A 114 17.51 -1.86 4.96
N PRO A 115 18.79 -2.29 4.95
CA PRO A 115 19.32 -3.31 5.87
C PRO A 115 19.67 -2.74 7.25
N TYR A 116 18.66 -2.34 8.03
CA TYR A 116 18.86 -1.96 9.43
C TYR A 116 19.45 -3.10 10.26
N ILE A 117 20.39 -2.78 11.16
CA ILE A 117 21.13 -3.78 12.00
C ILE A 117 20.16 -4.73 12.71
N LYS A 118 19.13 -4.17 13.35
CA LYS A 118 17.97 -4.91 13.81
C LYS A 118 16.88 -4.75 12.74
N PRO A 119 16.40 -5.85 12.13
CA PRO A 119 15.30 -5.80 11.19
C PRO A 119 14.08 -5.08 11.77
N GLN A 120 13.50 -4.17 10.98
CA GLN A 120 12.37 -3.32 11.36
C GLN A 120 11.67 -2.82 10.09
N GLU A 121 10.54 -2.12 10.26
CA GLU A 121 9.85 -1.42 9.18
C GLU A 121 10.82 -0.55 8.38
N ASN A 122 10.82 -0.70 7.05
CA ASN A 122 11.74 -0.02 6.14
C ASN A 122 11.17 0.06 4.72
N GLY A 123 11.83 0.80 3.84
CA GLY A 123 11.55 0.82 2.41
C GLY A 123 10.32 1.65 1.99
N ASN A 124 9.69 2.36 2.91
CA ASN A 124 8.52 3.18 2.59
C ASN A 124 8.88 4.34 1.63
N ARG A 125 8.02 4.62 0.66
CA ARG A 125 8.10 5.78 -0.25
C ARG A 125 6.85 6.63 -0.05
N THR A 126 7.01 7.92 0.25
CA THR A 126 5.89 8.82 0.57
C THR A 126 5.47 9.73 -0.57
N ASP A 127 4.28 10.33 -0.43
CA ASP A 127 3.73 11.33 -1.34
C ASP A 127 3.68 10.84 -2.80
N VAL A 128 3.37 9.55 -2.99
CA VAL A 128 3.36 8.86 -4.29
C VAL A 128 2.03 9.09 -4.98
N TYR A 129 2.10 9.50 -6.25
CA TYR A 129 0.93 9.67 -7.11
C TYR A 129 0.56 8.38 -7.81
N TRP A 130 1.56 7.63 -8.25
CA TRP A 130 1.39 6.29 -8.83
C TRP A 130 2.65 5.45 -8.64
N VAL A 131 2.46 4.15 -8.55
CA VAL A 131 3.51 3.12 -8.57
C VAL A 131 3.10 2.03 -9.55
N SER A 132 4.05 1.55 -10.35
CA SER A 132 3.87 0.38 -11.20
C SER A 132 4.82 -0.72 -10.78
N ILE A 133 4.34 -1.95 -10.83
CA ILE A 133 5.16 -3.15 -10.67
C ILE A 133 4.93 -4.09 -11.84
N SER A 134 6.00 -4.65 -12.39
CA SER A 134 5.94 -5.55 -13.54
C SER A 134 6.93 -6.70 -13.44
N ASP A 135 6.68 -7.73 -14.24
CA ASP A 135 7.67 -8.75 -14.54
C ASP A 135 8.82 -8.21 -15.41
N LEU A 136 9.87 -9.00 -15.57
CA LEU A 136 11.02 -8.65 -16.42
C LEU A 136 10.70 -8.61 -17.92
N ARG A 137 9.52 -9.11 -18.32
CA ARG A 137 8.99 -8.98 -19.69
C ARG A 137 8.18 -7.69 -19.87
N GLY A 138 8.03 -6.90 -18.79
CA GLY A 138 7.31 -5.64 -18.78
C GLY A 138 5.79 -5.77 -18.73
N THR A 139 5.25 -6.93 -18.33
CA THR A 139 3.82 -7.10 -18.07
C THR A 139 3.56 -6.83 -16.59
N GLY A 140 2.61 -5.96 -16.28
CA GLY A 140 2.35 -5.57 -14.90
C GLY A 140 1.09 -4.76 -14.72
N PHE A 141 1.03 -4.04 -13.60
CA PHE A 141 -0.04 -3.09 -13.33
C PHE A 141 0.50 -1.83 -12.69
N LEU A 142 -0.24 -0.73 -12.86
CA LEU A 142 0.01 0.55 -12.25
C LEU A 142 -1.11 0.84 -11.25
N VAL A 143 -0.74 1.22 -10.04
CA VAL A 143 -1.65 1.72 -9.00
C VAL A 143 -1.51 3.23 -8.94
N LYS A 144 -2.63 3.95 -9.06
CA LYS A 144 -2.73 5.40 -8.96
C LYS A 144 -3.74 5.75 -7.88
N GLY A 145 -3.38 6.65 -6.97
CA GLY A 145 -4.31 7.14 -5.95
C GLY A 145 -5.10 8.32 -6.46
N SER A 146 -6.35 8.46 -6.00
CA SER A 146 -7.10 9.73 -6.12
C SER A 146 -6.42 10.84 -5.31
N GLU A 147 -5.81 10.46 -4.19
CA GLU A 147 -4.88 11.27 -3.40
C GLU A 147 -3.47 10.65 -3.40
N LYS A 148 -2.50 11.38 -2.87
CA LYS A 148 -1.16 10.83 -2.63
C LYS A 148 -1.23 9.71 -1.59
N PHE A 149 -0.48 8.65 -1.83
CA PHE A 149 -0.35 7.50 -0.94
C PHE A 149 1.13 7.18 -0.69
N ASN A 150 1.39 6.16 0.12
CA ASN A 150 2.73 5.61 0.32
C ASN A 150 2.80 4.17 -0.17
N PHE A 151 3.99 3.68 -0.55
CA PHE A 151 4.14 2.25 -0.82
C PHE A 151 5.46 1.70 -0.28
N SER A 152 5.48 0.38 -0.09
CA SER A 152 6.70 -0.41 0.09
C SER A 152 6.55 -1.74 -0.64
N ALA A 153 7.65 -2.31 -1.12
CA ALA A 153 7.67 -3.64 -1.74
C ALA A 153 8.84 -4.44 -1.18
N HIS A 154 8.57 -5.65 -0.70
CA HIS A 154 9.54 -6.49 0.01
C HIS A 154 9.37 -7.97 -0.34
N HIS A 155 10.44 -8.74 -0.16
CA HIS A 155 10.40 -10.21 -0.14
C HIS A 155 10.11 -10.80 1.26
N TYR A 156 9.68 -9.95 2.18
CA TYR A 156 9.46 -10.28 3.58
C TYR A 156 8.10 -9.75 4.00
N LYS A 157 7.36 -10.54 4.80
CA LYS A 157 6.16 -10.08 5.49
C LYS A 157 6.54 -9.32 6.74
N VAL A 158 5.63 -8.50 7.27
CA VAL A 158 5.86 -7.72 8.49
C VAL A 158 6.25 -8.64 9.66
N GLU A 159 5.63 -9.82 9.75
CA GLU A 159 5.92 -10.80 10.80
C GLU A 159 7.33 -11.38 10.71
N ASP A 160 7.96 -11.38 9.52
CA ASP A 160 9.35 -11.82 9.38
C ASP A 160 10.29 -10.78 10.00
N PHE A 161 10.03 -9.48 9.76
CA PHE A 161 10.78 -8.39 10.39
C PHE A 161 10.58 -8.35 11.91
N GLU A 162 9.37 -8.61 12.41
CA GLU A 162 9.09 -8.63 13.86
C GLU A 162 9.82 -9.77 14.60
N LYS A 163 9.98 -10.93 13.94
CA LYS A 163 10.59 -12.12 14.55
C LYS A 163 12.12 -12.10 14.49
N ALA A 164 12.69 -11.55 13.43
CA ALA A 164 14.13 -11.54 13.21
C ALA A 164 14.86 -10.65 14.21
N LYS A 165 15.99 -11.12 14.75
CA LYS A 165 16.85 -10.31 15.63
C LYS A 165 18.00 -9.68 14.86
N HIS A 166 18.46 -10.36 13.83
CA HIS A 166 19.53 -9.94 12.93
C HIS A 166 19.12 -10.15 11.47
N THR A 167 19.76 -9.43 10.55
CA THR A 167 19.48 -9.53 9.11
C THR A 167 19.70 -10.93 8.55
N CYS A 168 20.62 -11.72 9.12
CA CYS A 168 20.86 -13.11 8.73
C CYS A 168 19.73 -14.07 9.13
N ASP A 169 18.82 -13.67 10.01
CA ASP A 169 17.65 -14.48 10.40
C ASP A 169 16.51 -14.36 9.37
N LEU A 170 16.59 -13.39 8.46
CA LEU A 170 15.55 -13.14 7.45
C LEU A 170 15.65 -14.14 6.30
N ILE A 171 14.59 -14.94 6.13
CA ILE A 171 14.46 -15.88 5.01
C ILE A 171 13.68 -15.19 3.89
N LYS A 172 14.38 -14.90 2.79
CA LYS A 172 13.79 -14.28 1.60
C LYS A 172 12.68 -15.18 1.04
N LYS A 173 11.48 -14.63 0.85
CA LYS A 173 10.38 -15.36 0.20
C LYS A 173 10.42 -15.16 -1.31
N ASP A 174 9.85 -16.12 -2.04
CA ASP A 174 9.67 -16.01 -3.49
C ASP A 174 8.71 -14.86 -3.84
N ASN A 175 7.60 -14.74 -3.11
CA ASN A 175 6.58 -13.73 -3.38
C ASN A 175 7.06 -12.32 -3.04
N VAL A 176 6.45 -11.33 -3.72
CA VAL A 176 6.63 -9.91 -3.43
C VAL A 176 5.43 -9.41 -2.66
N ILE A 177 5.68 -8.77 -1.51
CA ILE A 177 4.68 -8.15 -0.66
C ILE A 177 4.67 -6.66 -0.99
N LEU A 178 3.64 -6.21 -1.72
CA LEU A 178 3.42 -4.81 -2.06
C LEU A 178 2.41 -4.21 -1.08
N ASN A 179 2.80 -3.19 -0.34
CA ASN A 179 1.89 -2.39 0.49
C ASN A 179 1.57 -1.08 -0.23
N ILE A 180 0.29 -0.74 -0.32
CA ILE A 180 -0.23 0.54 -0.82
C ILE A 180 -0.98 1.20 0.34
N ASP A 181 -0.31 2.15 1.00
CA ASP A 181 -0.80 2.74 2.24
C ASP A 181 -1.41 4.10 1.97
N TYR A 182 -2.70 4.24 2.30
CA TYR A 182 -3.35 5.54 2.36
C TYR A 182 -2.57 6.49 3.28
N LYS A 183 -2.24 6.01 4.49
CA LYS A 183 -1.44 6.73 5.47
C LYS A 183 -0.61 5.78 6.32
N GLN A 184 0.54 6.27 6.77
CA GLN A 184 1.43 5.60 7.71
C GLN A 184 1.88 6.59 8.79
N ASN A 185 1.99 6.09 10.02
CA ASN A 185 2.48 6.87 11.15
C ASN A 185 3.93 7.32 10.93
N GLY A 186 4.30 8.48 11.49
CA GLY A 186 5.68 8.95 11.52
C GLY A 186 6.58 8.08 12.40
N LEU A 187 7.88 8.30 12.29
CA LEU A 187 8.91 7.57 13.03
C LEU A 187 9.08 8.09 14.45
N GLY A 188 9.20 9.41 14.60
CA GLY A 188 9.67 10.04 15.83
C GLY A 188 11.09 9.62 16.19
N SER A 189 11.40 9.64 17.49
CA SER A 189 12.69 9.20 18.03
C SER A 189 12.51 8.50 19.39
N ASN A 190 11.36 7.85 19.59
CA ASN A 190 10.89 7.32 20.87
C ASN A 190 11.67 6.09 21.39
N SER A 191 12.82 5.77 20.80
CA SER A 191 13.82 4.90 21.43
C SER A 191 14.53 5.60 22.59
N CYS A 192 14.82 6.89 22.44
CA CYS A 192 15.40 7.78 23.46
C CYS A 192 15.10 9.25 23.12
N GLY A 193 13.82 9.59 23.00
CA GLY A 193 13.38 10.88 22.48
C GLY A 193 11.86 10.98 22.35
N PRO A 194 11.33 12.03 21.71
CA PRO A 194 9.90 12.21 21.55
C PRO A 194 9.27 11.18 20.58
N ARG A 195 7.98 10.93 20.81
CA ARG A 195 7.07 10.36 19.80
C ARG A 195 7.00 11.26 18.55
N PRO A 196 6.50 10.75 17.41
CA PRO A 196 6.16 11.60 16.28
C PRO A 196 5.31 12.79 16.73
N LEU A 197 5.55 13.96 16.16
CA LEU A 197 4.72 15.13 16.44
C LEU A 197 3.26 14.85 16.02
N PRO A 198 2.26 15.54 16.62
CA PRO A 198 0.85 15.29 16.32
C PRO A 198 0.50 15.31 14.83
N GLN A 199 1.09 16.22 14.03
CA GLN A 199 0.84 16.29 12.59
C GLN A 199 1.36 15.08 11.77
N HIS A 200 2.24 14.27 12.36
CA HIS A 200 2.81 13.06 11.76
C HIS A 200 2.26 11.78 12.40
N THR A 201 1.36 11.92 13.36
CA THR A 201 0.71 10.79 14.03
C THR A 201 -0.53 10.36 13.25
N LEU A 202 -0.66 9.04 13.02
CA LEU A 202 -1.83 8.48 12.36
C LEU A 202 -2.87 8.08 13.41
N ALA A 203 -3.83 8.98 13.66
CA ALA A 203 -4.95 8.68 14.52
C ALA A 203 -5.95 7.74 13.83
N LEU A 204 -6.47 6.74 14.54
CA LEU A 204 -7.51 5.87 14.02
C LEU A 204 -8.86 6.59 14.07
N SER A 205 -9.37 6.95 12.89
CA SER A 205 -10.66 7.59 12.70
C SER A 205 -11.34 7.02 11.44
N LYS A 206 -12.56 7.47 11.13
CA LYS A 206 -13.21 7.09 9.87
C LYS A 206 -12.33 7.51 8.69
N PHE A 207 -12.09 6.58 7.77
CA PHE A 207 -11.26 6.83 6.60
C PHE A 207 -11.95 6.36 5.32
N GLU A 208 -11.58 7.00 4.21
CA GLU A 208 -11.98 6.62 2.87
C GLU A 208 -10.84 6.96 1.92
N PHE A 209 -10.50 6.05 1.03
CA PHE A 209 -9.54 6.29 -0.03
C PHE A 209 -9.85 5.45 -1.26
N GLU A 210 -9.34 5.89 -2.40
CA GLU A 210 -9.60 5.27 -3.69
C GLU A 210 -8.31 5.07 -4.47
N LEU A 211 -8.20 3.89 -5.07
CA LEU A 211 -7.09 3.47 -5.91
C LEU A 211 -7.64 3.05 -7.26
N LEU A 212 -6.97 3.44 -8.31
CA LEU A 212 -7.13 2.85 -9.63
C LEU A 212 -5.96 1.91 -9.89
N ILE A 213 -6.29 0.70 -10.35
CA ILE A 213 -5.36 -0.31 -10.79
C ILE A 213 -5.55 -0.53 -12.29
N THR A 214 -4.51 -0.28 -13.08
CA THR A 214 -4.54 -0.45 -14.54
C THR A 214 -3.50 -1.48 -14.98
N PRO A 215 -3.90 -2.60 -15.61
CA PRO A 215 -2.96 -3.52 -16.21
C PRO A 215 -2.26 -2.87 -17.41
N TYR A 216 -1.00 -3.22 -17.65
CA TYR A 216 -0.25 -2.70 -18.80
C TYR A 216 0.83 -3.68 -19.26
N SER A 217 1.33 -3.42 -20.47
CA SER A 217 2.58 -3.98 -20.98
C SER A 217 3.46 -2.84 -21.49
N THR A 218 4.75 -2.87 -21.16
CA THR A 218 5.74 -1.86 -21.63
C THR A 218 5.89 -1.83 -23.15
N THR A 219 5.51 -2.91 -23.84
CA THR A 219 5.44 -2.98 -25.30
C THR A 219 4.39 -2.02 -25.88
N ASN A 220 3.31 -1.77 -25.14
CA ASN A 220 2.18 -0.92 -25.55
C ASN A 220 2.28 0.50 -24.97
N ILE A 221 2.65 0.64 -23.69
CA ILE A 221 2.71 1.93 -23.00
C ILE A 221 3.72 1.92 -21.85
N SER A 222 4.51 2.98 -21.72
CA SER A 222 5.39 3.14 -20.55
C SER A 222 4.57 3.52 -19.31
N PRO A 223 4.99 3.12 -18.09
CA PRO A 223 4.34 3.52 -16.84
C PRO A 223 4.25 5.04 -16.68
N SER A 224 5.29 5.76 -17.09
CA SER A 224 5.34 7.23 -17.05
C SER A 224 4.29 7.90 -17.94
N ARG A 225 3.95 7.29 -19.09
CA ARG A 225 2.91 7.77 -19.99
C ARG A 225 1.53 7.36 -19.47
N LEU A 226 1.40 6.15 -18.93
CA LEU A 226 0.16 5.66 -18.34
C LEU A 226 -0.25 6.48 -17.12
N GLY A 227 0.67 6.75 -16.18
CA GLY A 227 0.39 7.53 -14.96
C GLY A 227 -0.05 8.98 -15.23
N LYS A 228 0.33 9.54 -16.39
CA LYS A 228 -0.11 10.87 -16.86
C LYS A 228 -1.52 10.87 -17.44
N LYS A 229 -2.08 9.72 -17.86
CA LYS A 229 -3.44 9.69 -18.36
C LYS A 229 -4.38 10.13 -17.24
N MET A 230 -5.17 11.15 -17.56
CA MET A 230 -6.36 11.50 -16.80
C MET A 230 -7.39 10.45 -17.17
N LEU A 231 -7.79 9.64 -16.21
CA LEU A 231 -8.76 8.59 -16.46
C LEU A 231 -10.15 9.19 -16.25
N CYS A 232 -10.99 9.05 -17.26
CA CYS A 232 -12.30 9.69 -17.37
C CYS A 232 -13.36 9.14 -16.39
N TYR A 233 -12.92 8.44 -15.34
CA TYR A 233 -13.77 7.80 -14.34
C TYR A 233 -13.85 8.60 -13.02
N LEU A 234 -13.00 9.64 -12.88
CA LEU A 234 -12.90 10.54 -11.73
C LEU A 234 -13.51 11.91 -12.03
#